data_AF-A0A1S9MGY8-F1
#
_entry.id   AF-A0A1S9MGY8-F1
#
_cell.length_a   1.000
_cell.length_b   1.000
_cell.length_c   1.000
_cell.angle_alpha   90.00
_cell.angle_beta   90.00
_cell.angle_gamma   90.00
#
_symmetry.space_group_name_H-M   'P 1'
#
loop_
_entity.id
_entity.type
_entity.pdbx_description
1 polymer ?
#
loop_
_entity_poly.entity_id
_entity_poly.type
_entity_poly.pdbx_seq_one_letter_code
_entity_poly.pdbx_strand_id
1 'polypeptide(L)'
;MDIRPSRKPFMFGAVLSAAVLLSCTAVPANAAPASPYTVKSFAAVGSESKPDDITRLGNNIYVAFQNGVGPMGEPSTSGATASTIQQYSLDGTPGASWTITGKIDGLHADEAGQRLLVTTNEDGNSAFHTVTPSGGAGAVKDFAYTGLTHGGGTDTATIYQGKIFITASNPSDTTGPAVYQATLSGSTAALAPVFTDNATATVANAGSTGTTALALTDPDSATVVPADSPRFKNQFALASQGDQQLIFADRAGTPQQSLQVLNLSQQVDDTAFATTSRQTLWITDPDHNTVLSVTGPFGAGQALSTVTPDAAPDYLAALDLSTGSLTPVPGLSSIHPKGLLFTSAH
;
A
#
# COMPACT_ATOMS: atom_id res chain seq x y z
N MET A 1 3.80 -77.98 54.71
CA MET A 1 3.81 -78.40 56.13
C MET A 1 4.24 -77.16 56.90
N ASP A 2 3.30 -76.59 57.66
CA ASP A 2 3.42 -75.73 58.86
C ASP A 2 4.67 -74.84 59.04
N ILE A 3 4.62 -73.55 59.42
CA ILE A 3 4.05 -72.98 60.67
C ILE A 3 3.92 -71.44 60.51
N ARG A 4 2.86 -70.82 61.05
CA ARG A 4 2.73 -69.36 61.25
C ARG A 4 3.43 -68.87 62.54
N PRO A 5 3.90 -67.62 62.58
CA PRO A 5 3.46 -66.68 63.65
C PRO A 5 3.27 -65.22 63.11
N SER A 6 2.24 -64.45 63.46
CA SER A 6 1.85 -63.75 64.71
C SER A 6 2.53 -62.39 65.01
N ARG A 7 1.77 -61.31 64.73
CA ARG A 7 1.56 -60.00 65.42
C ARG A 7 2.76 -59.29 66.13
N LYS A 8 3.03 -57.97 65.99
CA LYS A 8 2.20 -56.77 66.33
C LYS A 8 2.87 -55.46 65.78
N PRO A 9 2.14 -54.33 65.71
CA PRO A 9 2.56 -53.12 64.98
C PRO A 9 3.30 -52.08 65.84
N PHE A 10 4.18 -51.32 65.19
CA PHE A 10 4.85 -50.11 65.69
C PHE A 10 4.04 -48.85 65.34
N MET A 11 3.80 -47.97 66.31
CA MET A 11 3.31 -46.61 66.11
C MET A 11 4.49 -45.67 65.76
N PHE A 12 4.35 -44.88 64.71
CA PHE A 12 5.17 -43.69 64.44
C PHE A 12 4.28 -42.45 64.52
N GLY A 13 4.71 -41.46 65.32
CA GLY A 13 4.08 -40.15 65.42
C GLY A 13 4.47 -39.23 64.26
N ALA A 14 3.51 -38.49 63.73
CA ALA A 14 3.71 -37.46 62.72
C ALA A 14 3.71 -36.07 63.37
N VAL A 15 4.75 -35.28 63.09
CA VAL A 15 4.86 -33.87 63.46
C VAL A 15 4.20 -33.04 62.34
N LEU A 16 3.29 -32.14 62.73
CA LEU A 16 2.54 -31.26 61.84
C LEU A 16 3.31 -29.93 61.68
N SER A 17 3.78 -29.62 60.46
CA SER A 17 4.35 -28.30 60.12
C SER A 17 3.26 -27.40 59.55
N ALA A 18 3.06 -26.23 60.17
CA ALA A 18 2.11 -25.20 59.73
C ALA A 18 2.71 -24.34 58.62
N ALA A 19 2.05 -24.26 57.47
CA ALA A 19 2.40 -23.35 56.37
C ALA A 19 1.67 -22.01 56.56
N VAL A 20 2.43 -20.91 56.57
CA VAL A 20 1.90 -19.54 56.56
C VAL A 20 1.61 -19.15 55.11
N LEU A 21 0.34 -18.92 54.76
CA LEU A 21 -0.08 -18.39 53.48
C LEU A 21 0.07 -16.85 53.49
N LEU A 22 1.02 -16.31 52.74
CA LEU A 22 1.05 -14.89 52.40
C LEU A 22 0.06 -14.63 51.25
N SER A 23 -0.94 -13.78 51.51
CA SER A 23 -1.86 -13.29 50.50
C SER A 23 -1.22 -12.12 49.74
N CYS A 24 -0.74 -12.34 48.52
CA CYS A 24 -0.34 -11.25 47.63
C CYS A 24 -1.61 -10.58 47.06
N THR A 25 -1.89 -9.35 47.47
CA THR A 25 -2.90 -8.52 46.80
C THR A 25 -2.38 -8.16 45.41
N ALA A 26 -3.01 -8.70 44.37
CA ALA A 26 -2.72 -8.30 42.99
C ALA A 26 -3.03 -6.81 42.82
N VAL A 27 -2.02 -6.02 42.45
CA VAL A 27 -2.23 -4.66 41.98
C VAL A 27 -3.04 -4.76 40.68
N PRO A 28 -4.16 -4.03 40.52
CA PRO A 28 -4.90 -4.05 39.27
C PRO A 28 -3.96 -3.62 38.16
N ALA A 29 -3.82 -4.46 37.12
CA ALA A 29 -3.13 -4.07 35.91
C ALA A 29 -3.81 -2.81 35.38
N ASN A 30 -3.07 -1.70 35.30
CA ASN A 30 -3.54 -0.54 34.56
C ASN A 30 -3.88 -1.02 33.15
N ALA A 31 -5.16 -0.97 32.80
CA ALA A 31 -5.59 -1.26 31.43
C ALA A 31 -4.77 -0.38 30.48
N ALA A 32 -4.19 -0.99 29.45
CA ALA A 32 -3.54 -0.23 28.40
C ALA A 32 -4.53 0.83 27.88
N PRO A 33 -4.08 2.07 27.64
CA PRO A 33 -4.95 3.08 27.08
C PRO A 33 -5.57 2.55 25.79
N ALA A 34 -6.89 2.72 25.64
CA ALA A 34 -7.59 2.29 24.44
C ALA A 34 -6.95 2.94 23.22
N SER A 35 -6.78 2.17 22.13
CA SER A 35 -6.27 2.70 20.87
C SER A 35 -7.12 3.90 20.44
N PRO A 36 -6.51 5.02 20.01
CA PRO A 36 -7.27 6.16 19.50
C PRO A 36 -7.91 5.89 18.13
N TYR A 37 -7.67 4.69 17.57
CA TYR A 37 -8.17 4.25 16.28
C TYR A 37 -9.35 3.29 16.45
N THR A 38 -10.35 3.44 15.57
CA THR A 38 -11.39 2.44 15.34
C THR A 38 -11.11 1.77 14.00
N VAL A 39 -11.02 0.44 14.01
CA VAL A 39 -10.75 -0.38 12.84
C VAL A 39 -11.97 -1.22 12.52
N LYS A 40 -12.42 -1.21 11.27
CA LYS A 40 -13.36 -2.19 10.72
C LYS A 40 -12.66 -3.01 9.65
N SER A 41 -12.98 -4.30 9.59
CA SER A 41 -12.41 -5.23 8.62
C SER A 41 -13.50 -5.77 7.70
N PHE A 42 -13.15 -5.91 6.43
CA PHE A 42 -13.97 -6.43 5.36
C PHE A 42 -13.18 -7.57 4.71
N ALA A 43 -13.77 -8.76 4.71
CA ALA A 43 -13.17 -9.92 4.08
C ALA A 43 -13.32 -9.86 2.56
N ALA A 44 -12.43 -10.56 1.86
CA ALA A 44 -12.68 -10.96 0.48
C ALA A 44 -14.06 -11.64 0.35
N VAL A 45 -14.69 -11.46 -0.80
CA VAL A 45 -16.05 -11.92 -1.11
C VAL A 45 -16.05 -13.35 -1.63
N GLY A 46 -15.07 -13.66 -2.50
CA GLY A 46 -14.91 -14.96 -3.14
C GLY A 46 -13.58 -15.62 -2.79
N SER A 47 -12.94 -16.19 -3.83
CA SER A 47 -11.62 -16.82 -3.71
C SER A 47 -10.47 -15.87 -3.96
N GLU A 48 -10.76 -14.58 -4.19
CA GLU A 48 -9.73 -13.57 -4.41
C GLU A 48 -8.83 -13.43 -3.18
N SER A 49 -7.56 -13.20 -3.45
CA SER A 49 -6.53 -13.17 -2.41
C SER A 49 -5.46 -12.14 -2.70
N LYS A 50 -4.73 -11.75 -1.64
CA LYS A 50 -3.66 -10.75 -1.71
C LYS A 50 -4.20 -9.40 -2.20
N PRO A 51 -5.11 -8.75 -1.42
CA PRO A 51 -5.47 -7.37 -1.69
C PRO A 51 -4.21 -6.52 -1.64
N ASP A 52 -4.04 -5.70 -2.64
CA ASP A 52 -2.81 -4.98 -2.89
C ASP A 52 -3.14 -3.51 -3.04
N ASP A 53 -3.67 -3.11 -4.19
CA ASP A 53 -3.90 -1.72 -4.47
C ASP A 53 -5.36 -1.26 -4.28
N ILE A 54 -5.59 0.02 -3.97
CA ILE A 54 -6.91 0.51 -3.55
C ILE A 54 -7.22 1.93 -4.03
N THR A 55 -8.43 2.12 -4.55
CA THR A 55 -8.89 3.45 -4.99
C THR A 55 -10.36 3.68 -4.71
N ARG A 56 -10.81 4.93 -4.86
CA ARG A 56 -12.21 5.33 -4.74
C ARG A 56 -12.70 5.96 -6.02
N LEU A 57 -13.84 5.48 -6.51
CA LEU A 57 -14.59 6.12 -7.58
C LEU A 57 -16.04 6.33 -7.13
N GLY A 58 -16.44 7.60 -7.00
CA GLY A 58 -17.76 7.98 -6.50
C GLY A 58 -17.97 7.55 -5.04
N ASN A 59 -18.97 6.71 -4.79
CA ASN A 59 -19.33 6.21 -3.45
C ASN A 59 -18.87 4.76 -3.21
N ASN A 60 -17.89 4.29 -3.99
CA ASN A 60 -17.39 2.94 -3.89
C ASN A 60 -15.87 2.94 -3.75
N ILE A 61 -15.40 1.97 -2.99
CA ILE A 61 -14.00 1.56 -2.88
C ILE A 61 -13.79 0.41 -3.86
N TYR A 62 -12.65 0.42 -4.54
CA TYR A 62 -12.24 -0.64 -5.46
C TYR A 62 -10.89 -1.14 -4.99
N VAL A 63 -10.78 -2.45 -4.84
CA VAL A 63 -9.58 -3.12 -4.35
C VAL A 63 -9.10 -4.11 -5.39
N ALA A 64 -7.83 -4.04 -5.74
CA ALA A 64 -7.14 -5.04 -6.55
C ALA A 64 -6.68 -6.20 -5.66
N PHE A 65 -6.99 -7.42 -6.07
CA PHE A 65 -6.51 -8.67 -5.49
C PHE A 65 -5.63 -9.37 -6.52
N GLN A 66 -4.35 -9.57 -6.19
CA GLN A 66 -3.34 -10.10 -7.10
C GLN A 66 -3.50 -11.60 -7.40
N ASN A 67 -4.19 -12.36 -6.54
CA ASN A 67 -4.44 -13.79 -6.69
C ASN A 67 -3.16 -14.66 -6.85
N GLY A 68 -2.03 -14.14 -6.39
CA GLY A 68 -0.72 -14.79 -6.48
C GLY A 68 -0.15 -14.91 -7.90
N VAL A 69 -0.68 -14.14 -8.86
CA VAL A 69 -0.08 -14.01 -10.20
C VAL A 69 1.31 -13.38 -10.02
N GLY A 70 2.30 -13.87 -10.77
CA GLY A 70 3.67 -13.37 -10.71
C GLY A 70 3.82 -11.98 -11.33
N PRO A 71 4.91 -11.27 -10.98
CA PRO A 71 5.10 -9.85 -11.35
C PRO A 71 5.37 -9.62 -12.84
N MET A 72 5.67 -10.68 -13.62
CA MET A 72 5.70 -10.63 -15.09
C MET A 72 4.46 -11.27 -15.74
N GLY A 73 3.41 -11.51 -14.95
CA GLY A 73 2.17 -12.17 -15.37
C GLY A 73 2.21 -13.71 -15.29
N GLU A 74 3.16 -14.28 -14.57
CA GLU A 74 3.29 -15.73 -14.45
C GLU A 74 2.10 -16.37 -13.72
N PRO A 75 1.68 -17.58 -14.10
CA PRO A 75 0.63 -18.28 -13.37
C PRO A 75 1.00 -18.48 -11.90
N SER A 76 0.03 -18.30 -11.00
CA SER A 76 0.19 -18.64 -9.59
C SER A 76 0.41 -20.14 -9.39
N THR A 77 0.77 -20.56 -8.18
CA THR A 77 0.93 -22.00 -7.84
C THR A 77 -0.34 -22.82 -8.04
N SER A 78 -1.51 -22.17 -8.06
CA SER A 78 -2.81 -22.77 -8.36
C SER A 78 -3.21 -22.71 -9.84
N GLY A 79 -2.38 -22.07 -10.68
CA GLY A 79 -2.62 -21.86 -12.11
C GLY A 79 -3.44 -20.61 -12.45
N ALA A 80 -3.70 -19.72 -11.48
CA ALA A 80 -4.39 -18.46 -11.75
C ALA A 80 -3.50 -17.52 -12.57
N THR A 81 -4.04 -16.89 -13.61
CA THR A 81 -3.32 -15.95 -14.50
C THR A 81 -3.94 -14.56 -14.51
N ALA A 82 -4.82 -14.27 -13.55
CA ALA A 82 -5.61 -13.06 -13.52
C ALA A 82 -5.86 -12.59 -12.09
N SER A 83 -5.79 -11.28 -11.93
CA SER A 83 -6.17 -10.55 -10.73
C SER A 83 -7.67 -10.24 -10.73
N THR A 84 -8.17 -9.77 -9.60
CA THR A 84 -9.57 -9.39 -9.42
C THR A 84 -9.69 -7.99 -8.86
N ILE A 85 -10.51 -7.15 -9.49
CA ILE A 85 -10.96 -5.90 -8.88
C ILE A 85 -12.29 -6.17 -8.21
N GLN A 86 -12.38 -5.93 -6.91
CA GLN A 86 -13.61 -6.07 -6.13
C GLN A 86 -14.10 -4.69 -5.70
N GLN A 87 -15.38 -4.41 -5.93
CA GLN A 87 -16.06 -3.22 -5.45
C GLN A 87 -16.59 -3.42 -4.03
N TYR A 88 -16.47 -2.39 -3.20
CA TYR A 88 -17.13 -2.27 -1.91
C TYR A 88 -17.85 -0.93 -1.81
N SER A 89 -19.03 -0.92 -1.21
CA SER A 89 -19.63 0.31 -0.70
C SER A 89 -18.81 0.84 0.48
N LEU A 90 -19.02 2.09 0.87
CA LEU A 90 -18.25 2.73 1.96
C LEU A 90 -18.50 2.10 3.35
N ASP A 91 -19.57 1.32 3.49
CA ASP A 91 -19.83 0.50 4.69
C ASP A 91 -19.23 -0.91 4.61
N GLY A 92 -18.52 -1.22 3.53
CA GLY A 92 -17.93 -2.52 3.25
C GLY A 92 -18.85 -3.52 2.56
N THR A 93 -20.07 -3.13 2.19
CA THR A 93 -20.98 -4.03 1.46
C THR A 93 -20.39 -4.35 0.08
N PRO A 94 -20.15 -5.62 -0.26
CA PRO A 94 -19.55 -5.97 -1.53
C PRO A 94 -20.49 -5.71 -2.71
N GLY A 95 -19.90 -5.28 -3.83
CA GLY A 95 -20.57 -4.99 -5.10
C GLY A 95 -20.07 -5.90 -6.23
N ALA A 96 -19.95 -5.32 -7.43
CA ALA A 96 -19.46 -6.04 -8.61
C ALA A 96 -17.97 -6.37 -8.52
N SER A 97 -17.53 -7.32 -9.35
CA SER A 97 -16.13 -7.68 -9.52
C SER A 97 -15.76 -7.86 -10.99
N TRP A 98 -14.48 -7.68 -11.28
CA TRP A 98 -13.91 -7.79 -12.63
C TRP A 98 -12.62 -8.59 -12.61
N THR A 99 -12.49 -9.52 -13.55
CA THR A 99 -11.26 -10.29 -13.77
C THR A 99 -10.38 -9.54 -14.75
N ILE A 100 -9.11 -9.33 -14.39
CA ILE A 100 -8.11 -8.64 -15.23
C ILE A 100 -6.93 -9.59 -15.41
N THR A 101 -6.57 -9.88 -16.66
CA THR A 101 -5.43 -10.74 -16.98
C THR A 101 -4.13 -10.11 -16.49
N GLY A 102 -3.25 -10.89 -15.85
CA GLY A 102 -2.02 -10.40 -15.24
C GLY A 102 -2.14 -10.08 -13.74
N LYS A 103 -1.02 -9.71 -13.13
CA LYS A 103 -0.93 -9.23 -11.75
C LYS A 103 -1.26 -7.74 -11.75
N ILE A 104 -2.35 -7.31 -11.13
CA ILE A 104 -2.59 -5.88 -10.92
C ILE A 104 -1.68 -5.42 -9.80
N ASP A 105 -0.89 -4.40 -10.07
CA ASP A 105 -0.06 -3.70 -9.09
C ASP A 105 -0.52 -2.24 -8.95
N GLY A 106 -0.89 -1.59 -10.07
CA GLY A 106 -1.46 -0.25 -10.07
C GLY A 106 -2.98 -0.21 -10.31
N LEU A 107 -3.70 0.50 -9.43
CA LEU A 107 -5.15 0.77 -9.49
C LEU A 107 -5.47 2.20 -9.06
N HIS A 108 -6.03 2.98 -9.98
CA HIS A 108 -6.43 4.37 -9.69
C HIS A 108 -7.77 4.75 -10.29
N ALA A 109 -8.44 5.74 -9.70
CA ALA A 109 -9.69 6.28 -10.24
C ALA A 109 -9.46 7.48 -11.17
N ASP A 110 -10.00 7.41 -12.38
CA ASP A 110 -10.22 8.57 -13.25
C ASP A 110 -11.67 9.04 -13.07
N GLU A 111 -11.87 9.95 -12.09
CA GLU A 111 -13.20 10.47 -11.76
C GLU A 111 -13.85 11.19 -12.96
N ALA A 112 -13.08 11.93 -13.75
CA ALA A 112 -13.61 12.64 -14.92
C ALA A 112 -14.08 11.65 -16.01
N GLY A 113 -13.34 10.56 -16.19
CA GLY A 113 -13.68 9.48 -17.11
C GLY A 113 -14.68 8.45 -16.56
N GLN A 114 -15.06 8.53 -15.28
CA GLN A 114 -15.90 7.56 -14.57
C GLN A 114 -15.41 6.11 -14.73
N ARG A 115 -14.10 5.91 -14.62
CA ARG A 115 -13.44 4.63 -14.84
C ARG A 115 -12.25 4.46 -13.90
N LEU A 116 -11.81 3.22 -13.76
CA LEU A 116 -10.57 2.84 -13.12
C LEU A 116 -9.48 2.75 -14.20
N LEU A 117 -8.28 3.17 -13.85
CA LEU A 117 -7.03 2.95 -14.58
C LEU A 117 -6.32 1.80 -13.89
N VAL A 118 -5.88 0.81 -14.68
CA VAL A 118 -5.32 -0.43 -14.16
C VAL A 118 -4.08 -0.76 -14.96
N THR A 119 -2.97 -0.97 -14.29
CA THR A 119 -1.76 -1.54 -14.87
C THR A 119 -1.60 -2.97 -14.39
N THR A 120 -0.88 -3.76 -15.16
CA THR A 120 -0.53 -5.11 -14.74
C THR A 120 0.91 -5.45 -15.07
N ASN A 121 1.48 -6.33 -14.26
CA ASN A 121 2.80 -6.91 -14.38
C ASN A 121 3.91 -5.84 -14.29
N GLU A 122 4.26 -5.46 -13.06
CA GLU A 122 5.20 -4.37 -12.76
C GLU A 122 6.64 -4.66 -13.19
N ASP A 123 7.04 -5.93 -13.27
CA ASP A 123 8.42 -6.32 -13.62
C ASP A 123 8.66 -6.53 -15.12
N GLY A 124 7.60 -6.53 -15.93
CA GLY A 124 7.69 -6.75 -17.36
C GLY A 124 6.44 -7.38 -17.95
N ASN A 125 6.39 -7.54 -19.28
CA ASN A 125 5.17 -7.97 -20.00
C ASN A 125 3.94 -7.12 -19.63
N SER A 126 4.15 -5.83 -19.41
CA SER A 126 3.13 -4.97 -18.84
C SER A 126 2.00 -4.63 -19.81
N ALA A 127 0.81 -4.43 -19.26
CA ALA A 127 -0.39 -4.05 -19.99
C ALA A 127 -1.15 -2.96 -19.24
N PHE A 128 -2.02 -2.25 -19.98
CA PHE A 128 -2.89 -1.22 -19.44
C PHE A 128 -4.34 -1.56 -19.71
N HIS A 129 -5.19 -1.37 -18.72
CA HIS A 129 -6.61 -1.60 -18.80
C HIS A 129 -7.36 -0.41 -18.22
N THR A 130 -8.60 -0.24 -18.66
CA THR A 130 -9.57 0.57 -17.94
C THR A 130 -10.76 -0.27 -17.57
N VAL A 131 -11.33 -0.01 -16.38
CA VAL A 131 -12.61 -0.61 -15.98
C VAL A 131 -13.63 0.51 -15.80
N THR A 132 -14.70 0.49 -16.59
CA THR A 132 -15.86 1.37 -16.44
C THR A 132 -16.94 0.59 -15.68
N PRO A 133 -17.15 0.80 -14.37
CA PRO A 133 -18.03 -0.06 -13.58
C PRO A 133 -19.46 -0.14 -14.09
N SER A 134 -19.98 0.92 -14.70
CA SER A 134 -21.31 0.98 -15.32
C SER A 134 -21.37 0.33 -16.72
N GLY A 135 -20.26 -0.18 -17.25
CA GLY A 135 -20.14 -0.68 -18.63
C GLY A 135 -20.72 -2.09 -18.87
N GLY A 136 -21.20 -2.77 -17.83
CA GLY A 136 -21.75 -4.12 -17.93
C GLY A 136 -20.73 -5.12 -18.52
N ALA A 137 -21.13 -5.90 -19.53
CA ALA A 137 -20.26 -6.89 -20.16
C ALA A 137 -19.02 -6.30 -20.86
N GLY A 138 -19.05 -5.01 -21.21
CA GLY A 138 -17.92 -4.26 -21.79
C GLY A 138 -17.20 -3.36 -20.79
N ALA A 139 -17.31 -3.65 -19.49
CA ALA A 139 -16.71 -2.82 -18.45
C ALA A 139 -15.19 -2.76 -18.55
N VAL A 140 -14.54 -3.87 -18.92
CA VAL A 140 -13.08 -3.94 -19.08
C VAL A 140 -12.70 -3.61 -20.52
N LYS A 141 -11.70 -2.75 -20.68
CA LYS A 141 -11.10 -2.41 -21.97
C LYS A 141 -9.58 -2.47 -21.88
N ASP A 142 -8.98 -3.22 -22.80
CA ASP A 142 -7.54 -3.44 -22.86
C ASP A 142 -6.86 -2.44 -23.80
N PHE A 143 -5.62 -2.10 -23.47
CA PHE A 143 -4.76 -1.23 -24.26
C PHE A 143 -3.37 -1.85 -24.42
N ALA A 144 -2.86 -1.78 -25.64
CA ALA A 144 -1.45 -2.04 -25.91
C ALA A 144 -0.64 -0.76 -25.71
N TYR A 145 0.48 -0.87 -24.99
CA TYR A 145 1.42 0.23 -24.89
C TYR A 145 2.15 0.47 -26.22
N THR A 146 2.41 1.74 -26.52
CA THR A 146 3.42 2.14 -27.51
C THR A 146 4.34 3.17 -26.86
N GLY A 147 5.66 3.00 -27.03
CA GLY A 147 6.65 3.90 -26.41
C GLY A 147 7.07 3.51 -24.99
N LEU A 148 6.81 2.28 -24.55
CA LEU A 148 7.36 1.72 -23.32
C LEU A 148 8.83 1.31 -23.57
N THR A 149 9.79 2.06 -23.03
CA THR A 149 11.21 1.93 -23.43
C THR A 149 12.20 1.68 -22.30
N HIS A 150 11.78 1.77 -21.04
CA HIS A 150 12.66 1.60 -19.87
C HIS A 150 13.04 0.12 -19.60
N GLY A 151 12.37 -0.82 -20.26
CA GLY A 151 12.72 -2.23 -20.26
C GLY A 151 12.23 -3.05 -19.05
N GLY A 152 11.36 -2.46 -18.20
CA GLY A 152 10.60 -3.13 -17.14
C GLY A 152 9.10 -3.13 -17.43
N GLY A 153 8.28 -3.13 -16.39
CA GLY A 153 6.82 -3.10 -16.47
C GLY A 153 6.20 -1.75 -16.13
N THR A 154 4.95 -1.75 -15.66
CA THR A 154 4.31 -0.52 -15.16
C THR A 154 3.53 -0.84 -13.91
N ASP A 155 3.56 0.09 -12.97
CA ASP A 155 2.86 -0.01 -11.71
C ASP A 155 1.83 1.14 -11.65
N THR A 156 1.87 2.09 -10.72
CA THR A 156 0.75 3.01 -10.53
C THR A 156 0.44 3.91 -11.75
N ALA A 157 -0.85 4.02 -12.11
CA ALA A 157 -1.37 4.96 -13.09
C ALA A 157 -2.20 6.09 -12.42
N THR A 158 -1.61 7.26 -12.16
CA THR A 158 -2.25 8.36 -11.42
C THR A 158 -2.70 9.51 -12.32
N ILE A 159 -3.85 10.13 -12.01
CA ILE A 159 -4.29 11.37 -12.67
C ILE A 159 -3.58 12.59 -12.06
N TYR A 160 -2.78 13.28 -12.86
CA TYR A 160 -2.14 14.54 -12.47
C TYR A 160 -2.46 15.65 -13.47
N GLN A 161 -3.12 16.71 -12.99
CA GLN A 161 -3.55 17.86 -13.80
C GLN A 161 -4.30 17.47 -15.10
N GLY A 162 -5.18 16.45 -15.00
CA GLY A 162 -5.98 15.96 -16.13
C GLY A 162 -5.22 15.06 -17.12
N LYS A 163 -3.99 14.67 -16.81
CA LYS A 163 -3.17 13.73 -17.58
C LYS A 163 -3.05 12.41 -16.81
N ILE A 164 -2.94 11.31 -17.53
CA ILE A 164 -2.64 9.99 -16.96
C ILE A 164 -1.12 9.86 -16.90
N PHE A 165 -0.55 9.76 -15.71
CA PHE A 165 0.85 9.42 -15.51
C PHE A 165 0.98 7.98 -15.05
N ILE A 166 1.97 7.27 -15.56
CA ILE A 166 2.22 5.85 -15.28
C ILE A 166 3.67 5.70 -14.84
N THR A 167 3.91 5.05 -13.70
CA THR A 167 5.25 4.74 -13.21
C THR A 167 5.89 3.62 -14.03
N ALA A 168 7.21 3.66 -14.16
CA ALA A 168 8.00 2.76 -14.98
C ALA A 168 8.83 1.85 -14.07
N SER A 169 8.18 0.77 -13.59
CA SER A 169 8.74 -0.09 -12.55
C SER A 169 9.82 -1.04 -13.08
N ASN A 170 10.75 -1.39 -12.20
CA ASN A 170 11.88 -2.29 -12.43
C ASN A 170 12.63 -2.04 -13.77
N PRO A 171 13.11 -0.80 -14.02
CA PRO A 171 13.82 -0.46 -15.25
C PRO A 171 15.11 -1.25 -15.42
N SER A 172 15.30 -1.81 -16.63
CA SER A 172 16.59 -2.37 -17.03
C SER A 172 17.51 -1.34 -17.71
N ASP A 173 16.96 -0.21 -18.17
CA ASP A 173 17.70 0.97 -18.61
C ASP A 173 17.55 2.10 -17.58
N THR A 174 18.59 2.33 -16.78
CA THR A 174 18.63 3.38 -15.74
C THR A 174 18.77 4.81 -16.29
N THR A 175 18.70 4.98 -17.61
CA THR A 175 18.54 6.27 -18.28
C THR A 175 17.15 6.44 -18.91
N GLY A 176 16.32 5.40 -18.80
CA GLY A 176 14.97 5.35 -19.28
C GLY A 176 14.02 6.28 -18.51
N PRO A 177 12.77 6.39 -18.99
CA PRO A 177 11.74 7.14 -18.28
C PRO A 177 11.37 6.46 -16.96
N ALA A 178 11.37 7.22 -15.86
CA ALA A 178 10.82 6.82 -14.55
C ALA A 178 9.29 6.96 -14.51
N VAL A 179 8.78 7.92 -15.29
CA VAL A 179 7.35 8.22 -15.40
C VAL A 179 7.02 8.52 -16.86
N TYR A 180 5.93 7.93 -17.33
CA TYR A 180 5.33 8.23 -18.62
C TYR A 180 4.06 9.05 -18.44
N GLN A 181 3.74 9.89 -19.44
CA GLN A 181 2.40 10.38 -19.68
C GLN A 181 1.73 9.46 -20.71
N ALA A 182 0.57 8.93 -20.37
CA ALA A 182 -0.23 8.10 -21.27
C ALA A 182 -1.33 8.91 -21.96
N THR A 183 -1.51 8.67 -23.25
CA THR A 183 -2.65 9.14 -24.05
C THR A 183 -3.40 7.94 -24.62
N LEU A 184 -4.68 7.84 -24.31
CA LEU A 184 -5.51 6.71 -24.73
C LEU A 184 -6.23 7.02 -26.05
N SER A 185 -6.09 6.14 -27.04
CA SER A 185 -6.81 6.23 -28.32
C SER A 185 -7.07 4.85 -28.90
N GLY A 186 -8.32 4.55 -29.26
CA GLY A 186 -8.68 3.19 -29.69
C GLY A 186 -8.35 2.16 -28.60
N SER A 187 -7.48 1.21 -28.92
CA SER A 187 -6.91 0.19 -28.00
C SER A 187 -5.42 0.42 -27.75
N THR A 188 -4.95 1.67 -27.85
CA THR A 188 -3.55 2.05 -27.66
C THR A 188 -3.40 3.02 -26.49
N ALA A 189 -2.45 2.73 -25.61
CA ALA A 189 -1.92 3.65 -24.61
C ALA A 189 -0.57 4.16 -25.10
N ALA A 190 -0.56 5.35 -25.70
CA ALA A 190 0.66 5.96 -26.20
C ALA A 190 1.41 6.67 -25.08
N LEU A 191 2.66 6.28 -24.84
CA LEU A 191 3.49 6.76 -23.76
C LEU A 191 4.51 7.79 -24.25
N ALA A 192 4.65 8.87 -23.49
CA ALA A 192 5.70 9.88 -23.67
C ALA A 192 6.44 10.10 -22.34
N PRO A 193 7.77 10.18 -22.32
CA PRO A 193 8.52 10.40 -21.08
C PRO A 193 8.15 11.72 -20.38
N VAL A 194 8.05 11.70 -19.05
CA VAL A 194 7.86 12.88 -18.18
C VAL A 194 9.18 13.29 -17.54
N PHE A 195 9.86 12.34 -16.89
CA PHE A 195 11.25 12.44 -16.47
C PHE A 195 11.88 11.04 -16.44
N THR A 196 13.21 11.02 -16.35
CA THR A 196 14.03 9.80 -16.43
C THR A 196 14.57 9.38 -15.06
N ASP A 197 14.98 8.12 -14.95
CA ASP A 197 15.57 7.53 -13.74
C ASP A 197 16.86 8.22 -13.29
N ASN A 198 17.55 8.89 -14.23
CA ASN A 198 18.77 9.65 -14.00
C ASN A 198 18.56 11.19 -13.99
N ALA A 199 17.32 11.67 -13.89
CA ALA A 199 17.02 13.09 -13.88
C ALA A 199 17.70 13.80 -12.68
N THR A 200 17.99 15.10 -12.81
CA THR A 200 18.53 15.88 -11.70
C THR A 200 17.42 16.39 -10.80
N ALA A 201 17.54 16.16 -9.49
CA ALA A 201 16.59 16.61 -8.47
C ALA A 201 17.28 17.43 -7.38
N THR A 202 16.55 18.39 -6.80
CA THR A 202 17.01 19.13 -5.61
C THR A 202 16.81 18.27 -4.37
N VAL A 203 17.81 18.16 -3.51
CA VAL A 203 17.68 17.39 -2.26
C VAL A 203 16.77 18.14 -1.29
N ALA A 204 15.72 17.47 -0.83
CA ALA A 204 14.64 18.09 -0.07
C ALA A 204 14.71 17.82 1.43
N ASN A 205 15.59 16.94 1.90
CA ASN A 205 15.81 16.69 3.32
C ASN A 205 16.28 17.97 4.03
N ALA A 206 15.73 18.25 5.21
CA ALA A 206 16.02 19.45 5.98
C ALA A 206 17.52 19.56 6.30
N GLY A 207 18.10 20.73 6.06
CA GLY A 207 19.53 20.99 6.25
C GLY A 207 20.42 20.54 5.08
N SER A 208 19.87 19.85 4.07
CA SER A 208 20.58 19.56 2.82
C SER A 208 20.51 20.76 1.86
N THR A 209 21.53 20.89 1.02
CA THR A 209 21.59 21.89 -0.05
C THR A 209 22.13 21.26 -1.32
N GLY A 210 21.65 21.71 -2.48
CA GLY A 210 22.15 21.29 -3.80
C GLY A 210 21.27 20.27 -4.49
N THR A 211 21.81 19.68 -5.55
CA THR A 211 21.12 18.74 -6.44
C THR A 211 21.88 17.42 -6.53
N THR A 212 21.16 16.34 -6.81
CA THR A 212 21.71 15.03 -7.14
C THR A 212 21.15 14.55 -8.47
N ALA A 213 21.94 13.76 -9.22
CA ALA A 213 21.34 12.88 -10.22
C ALA A 213 20.60 11.77 -9.48
N LEU A 214 19.38 11.49 -9.90
CA LEU A 214 18.66 10.29 -9.49
C LEU A 214 19.36 9.05 -10.08
N ALA A 215 19.04 7.90 -9.54
CA ALA A 215 19.47 6.60 -10.05
C ALA A 215 18.39 5.58 -9.72
N LEU A 216 17.15 5.89 -10.12
CA LEU A 216 15.98 5.11 -9.72
C LEU A 216 16.09 3.70 -10.33
N THR A 217 15.96 2.70 -9.48
CA THR A 217 15.97 1.29 -9.85
C THR A 217 14.62 0.64 -9.65
N ASP A 218 13.70 1.33 -8.96
CA ASP A 218 12.39 0.78 -8.60
C ASP A 218 11.28 1.85 -8.49
N PRO A 219 10.96 2.62 -9.56
CA PRO A 219 9.77 3.48 -9.59
C PRO A 219 8.48 2.66 -9.45
N ASP A 220 7.86 2.72 -8.28
CA ASP A 220 6.85 1.75 -7.83
C ASP A 220 5.48 2.45 -7.82
N SER A 221 5.09 3.01 -6.67
CA SER A 221 3.82 3.72 -6.51
C SER A 221 3.87 5.22 -6.84
N ALA A 222 2.70 5.83 -7.09
CA ALA A 222 2.61 7.28 -7.24
C ALA A 222 1.29 7.89 -6.77
N THR A 223 1.37 9.08 -6.17
CA THR A 223 0.21 9.83 -5.68
C THR A 223 0.32 11.32 -5.99
N VAL A 224 -0.74 12.08 -5.68
CA VAL A 224 -0.73 13.54 -5.77
C VAL A 224 -0.78 14.12 -4.36
N VAL A 225 0.21 14.95 -4.04
CA VAL A 225 0.27 15.62 -2.75
C VAL A 225 -0.85 16.66 -2.67
N PRO A 226 -1.74 16.60 -1.66
CA PRO A 226 -2.85 17.54 -1.56
C PRO A 226 -2.38 18.96 -1.25
N ALA A 227 -3.22 19.94 -1.58
CA ALA A 227 -2.95 21.36 -1.34
C ALA A 227 -2.73 21.71 0.15
N ASP A 228 -3.33 20.92 1.04
CA ASP A 228 -3.23 21.10 2.50
C ASP A 228 -1.94 20.50 3.10
N SER A 229 -1.17 19.74 2.31
CA SER A 229 0.12 19.21 2.76
C SER A 229 1.09 20.34 3.16
N PRO A 230 1.83 20.24 4.27
CA PRO A 230 2.78 21.29 4.67
C PRO A 230 3.94 21.49 3.67
N ARG A 231 4.28 20.46 2.88
CA ARG A 231 5.32 20.50 1.84
C ARG A 231 4.84 19.84 0.54
N PHE A 232 5.47 20.21 -0.58
CA PHE A 232 5.24 19.61 -1.91
C PHE A 232 3.79 19.70 -2.42
N LYS A 233 3.02 20.69 -1.95
CA LYS A 233 1.61 20.91 -2.33
C LYS A 233 1.38 20.81 -3.83
N ASN A 234 0.38 20.03 -4.24
CA ASN A 234 -0.02 19.83 -5.63
C ASN A 234 1.09 19.27 -6.54
N GLN A 235 2.15 18.69 -5.98
CA GLN A 235 3.17 18.00 -6.74
C GLN A 235 2.76 16.55 -6.96
N PHE A 236 3.18 16.00 -8.09
CA PHE A 236 3.16 14.56 -8.31
C PHE A 236 4.27 13.94 -7.44
N ALA A 237 3.95 12.89 -6.69
CA ALA A 237 4.90 12.17 -5.84
C ALA A 237 5.04 10.75 -6.36
N LEU A 238 6.28 10.35 -6.67
CA LEU A 238 6.67 9.00 -7.04
C LEU A 238 7.41 8.38 -5.87
N ALA A 239 7.01 7.19 -5.42
CA ALA A 239 7.85 6.34 -4.60
C ALA A 239 8.79 5.54 -5.48
N SER A 240 10.06 5.56 -5.12
CA SER A 240 11.06 4.68 -5.69
C SER A 240 11.47 3.71 -4.60
N GLN A 241 10.76 2.58 -4.51
CA GLN A 241 10.67 1.73 -3.32
C GLN A 241 12.06 1.20 -2.93
N GLY A 242 12.70 0.47 -3.84
CA GLY A 242 14.06 -0.05 -3.68
C GLY A 242 15.14 1.02 -3.44
N ASP A 243 14.88 2.27 -3.86
CA ASP A 243 15.82 3.38 -3.72
C ASP A 243 15.63 4.19 -2.43
N GLN A 244 14.59 3.89 -1.64
CA GLN A 244 14.24 4.62 -0.41
C GLN A 244 14.09 6.12 -0.65
N GLN A 245 13.39 6.48 -1.74
CA GLN A 245 13.23 7.87 -2.17
C GLN A 245 11.78 8.18 -2.51
N LEU A 246 11.32 9.38 -2.12
CA LEU A 246 10.17 10.01 -2.75
C LEU A 246 10.63 11.13 -3.67
N ILE A 247 10.19 11.09 -4.92
CA ILE A 247 10.46 12.11 -5.93
C ILE A 247 9.22 12.98 -6.09
N PHE A 248 9.35 14.26 -5.80
CA PHE A 248 8.29 15.25 -5.96
C PHE A 248 8.55 16.08 -7.21
N ALA A 249 7.60 16.02 -8.15
CA ALA A 249 7.66 16.73 -9.41
C ALA A 249 6.61 17.87 -9.43
N ASP A 250 7.10 19.12 -9.39
CA ASP A 250 6.27 20.31 -9.62
C ASP A 250 6.07 20.51 -11.12
N ARG A 251 4.84 20.87 -11.53
CA ARG A 251 4.45 21.06 -12.95
C ARG A 251 4.94 19.94 -13.87
N ALA A 252 4.82 18.70 -13.39
CA ALA A 252 5.28 17.54 -14.11
C ALA A 252 4.65 17.44 -15.53
N GLY A 253 5.47 17.04 -16.51
CA GLY A 253 5.09 16.96 -17.92
C GLY A 253 4.96 18.32 -18.60
N THR A 254 5.67 19.34 -18.11
CA THR A 254 5.75 20.68 -18.71
C THR A 254 7.20 21.17 -18.80
N PRO A 255 7.51 22.18 -19.63
CA PRO A 255 8.85 22.75 -19.69
C PRO A 255 9.31 23.44 -18.39
N GLN A 256 8.39 23.73 -17.46
CA GLN A 256 8.67 24.32 -16.15
C GLN A 256 8.76 23.28 -15.03
N GLN A 257 8.87 22.00 -15.39
CA GLN A 257 9.02 20.91 -14.44
C GLN A 257 10.26 21.10 -13.57
N SER A 258 10.13 20.83 -12.28
CA SER A 258 11.26 20.74 -11.36
C SER A 258 11.10 19.56 -10.43
N LEU A 259 12.20 18.85 -10.16
CA LEU A 259 12.22 17.67 -9.30
C LEU A 259 12.87 17.97 -7.96
N GLN A 260 12.30 17.40 -6.91
CA GLN A 260 12.85 17.33 -5.56
C GLN A 260 12.91 15.87 -5.12
N VAL A 261 13.94 15.49 -4.38
CA VAL A 261 14.08 14.14 -3.81
C VAL A 261 14.13 14.21 -2.30
N LEU A 262 13.24 13.48 -1.64
CA LEU A 262 13.28 13.23 -0.21
C LEU A 262 13.83 11.81 0.01
N ASN A 263 15.04 11.71 0.55
CA ASN A 263 15.59 10.43 0.95
C ASN A 263 14.90 9.96 2.21
N LEU A 264 14.50 8.70 2.25
CA LEU A 264 13.77 8.08 3.34
C LEU A 264 14.70 7.28 4.24
N SER A 265 14.28 7.02 5.47
CA SER A 265 15.01 6.14 6.37
C SER A 265 14.84 4.65 6.06
N GLN A 266 13.81 4.29 5.28
CA GLN A 266 13.42 2.91 4.94
C GLN A 266 12.69 2.90 3.59
N GLN A 267 12.55 1.72 2.99
CA GLN A 267 11.75 1.50 1.79
C GLN A 267 10.27 1.73 2.10
N VAL A 268 9.57 2.33 1.15
CA VAL A 268 8.13 2.51 1.20
C VAL A 268 7.54 2.10 -0.13
N ASP A 269 6.40 1.45 -0.04
CA ASP A 269 5.55 1.08 -1.16
C ASP A 269 4.61 2.26 -1.39
N ASP A 270 3.43 2.22 -0.78
CA ASP A 270 2.41 3.21 -1.01
C ASP A 270 2.44 4.40 -0.03
N THR A 271 2.02 5.59 -0.49
CA THR A 271 1.91 6.79 0.37
C THR A 271 0.58 7.52 0.16
N ALA A 272 -0.14 7.76 1.25
CA ALA A 272 -1.41 8.48 1.24
C ALA A 272 -1.38 9.70 2.17
N PHE A 273 -2.13 10.74 1.78
CA PHE A 273 -2.20 11.98 2.54
C PHE A 273 -3.61 12.23 3.06
N ALA A 274 -3.73 12.48 4.36
CA ALA A 274 -4.98 12.97 4.93
C ALA A 274 -5.17 14.44 4.52
N THR A 275 -6.35 14.80 4.01
CA THR A 275 -6.65 16.20 3.63
C THR A 275 -7.40 16.97 4.70
N THR A 276 -8.06 16.28 5.65
CA THR A 276 -8.80 16.93 6.75
C THR A 276 -8.70 16.12 8.05
N SER A 277 -9.06 16.73 9.18
CA SER A 277 -8.88 16.16 10.53
C SER A 277 -9.87 15.05 10.94
N ARG A 278 -10.67 14.54 9.99
CA ARG A 278 -11.67 13.48 10.19
C ARG A 278 -11.86 12.68 8.91
N GLN A 279 -10.90 11.82 8.62
CA GLN A 279 -10.94 10.96 7.44
C GLN A 279 -10.88 9.49 7.82
N THR A 280 -11.35 8.68 6.89
CA THR A 280 -11.22 7.23 6.96
C THR A 280 -10.05 6.84 6.07
N LEU A 281 -9.02 6.25 6.67
CA LEU A 281 -7.95 5.57 5.95
C LEU A 281 -8.42 4.17 5.60
N TRP A 282 -8.48 3.87 4.31
CA TRP A 282 -8.66 2.52 3.80
C TRP A 282 -7.29 1.89 3.53
N ILE A 283 -7.17 0.61 3.88
CA ILE A 283 -5.92 -0.14 3.84
C ILE A 283 -6.22 -1.52 3.28
N THR A 284 -5.37 -2.03 2.41
CA THR A 284 -5.32 -3.46 2.07
C THR A 284 -4.31 -4.18 2.96
N ASP A 285 -4.67 -5.35 3.44
CA ASP A 285 -3.79 -6.20 4.26
C ASP A 285 -3.68 -7.58 3.60
N PRO A 286 -2.65 -7.81 2.76
CA PRO A 286 -2.48 -9.07 2.04
C PRO A 286 -2.09 -10.26 2.94
N ASP A 287 -1.58 -10.02 4.15
CA ASP A 287 -1.19 -11.08 5.07
C ASP A 287 -2.42 -11.69 5.74
N HIS A 288 -3.40 -10.86 6.07
CA HIS A 288 -4.68 -11.30 6.62
C HIS A 288 -5.77 -11.50 5.56
N ASN A 289 -5.49 -11.14 4.30
CA ASN A 289 -6.43 -11.14 3.19
C ASN A 289 -7.69 -10.30 3.45
N THR A 290 -7.50 -9.10 3.98
CA THR A 290 -8.61 -8.20 4.35
C THR A 290 -8.43 -6.79 3.82
N VAL A 291 -9.56 -6.09 3.70
CA VAL A 291 -9.61 -4.64 3.50
C VAL A 291 -10.03 -4.02 4.82
N LEU A 292 -9.36 -2.96 5.24
CA LEU A 292 -9.62 -2.31 6.51
C LEU A 292 -10.06 -0.87 6.26
N SER A 293 -10.95 -0.38 7.12
CA SER A 293 -11.18 1.06 7.28
C SER A 293 -10.80 1.47 8.70
N VAL A 294 -9.99 2.52 8.79
CA VAL A 294 -9.45 3.03 10.03
C VAL A 294 -9.87 4.48 10.17
N THR A 295 -10.53 4.81 11.28
CA THR A 295 -10.81 6.19 11.67
C THR A 295 -10.02 6.52 12.93
N GLY A 296 -9.47 7.72 13.00
CA GLY A 296 -8.69 8.16 14.15
C GLY A 296 -8.25 9.61 14.00
N PRO A 297 -7.30 10.07 14.84
CA PRO A 297 -6.84 11.45 14.87
C PRO A 297 -5.85 11.77 13.74
N PHE A 298 -6.21 11.50 12.48
CA PHE A 298 -5.39 11.88 11.32
C PHE A 298 -5.39 13.39 11.14
N GLY A 299 -4.21 14.00 11.01
CA GLY A 299 -4.05 15.44 10.81
C GLY A 299 -4.19 15.83 9.33
N ALA A 300 -4.74 17.01 9.05
CA ALA A 300 -4.71 17.55 7.69
C ALA A 300 -3.25 17.73 7.21
N GLY A 301 -2.95 17.26 6.01
CA GLY A 301 -1.61 17.23 5.44
C GLY A 301 -0.70 16.14 6.00
N GLN A 302 -1.18 15.26 6.89
CA GLN A 302 -0.40 14.12 7.39
C GLN A 302 -0.18 13.11 6.27
N ALA A 303 1.08 12.78 6.01
CA ALA A 303 1.49 11.70 5.12
C ALA A 303 1.64 10.41 5.93
N LEU A 304 1.03 9.33 5.44
CA LEU A 304 1.25 7.98 5.92
C LEU A 304 1.77 7.12 4.77
N SER A 305 2.70 6.23 5.09
CA SER A 305 3.30 5.32 4.12
C SER A 305 3.25 3.89 4.62
N THR A 306 3.13 2.97 3.68
CA THR A 306 3.40 1.55 3.87
C THR A 306 4.91 1.38 3.84
N VAL A 307 5.48 0.95 4.95
CA VAL A 307 6.90 0.64 5.04
C VAL A 307 7.10 -0.84 4.74
N THR A 308 8.05 -1.15 3.85
CA THR A 308 8.35 -2.51 3.36
C THR A 308 9.76 -2.96 3.77
N PRO A 309 9.96 -3.43 5.02
CA PRO A 309 11.28 -3.89 5.45
C PRO A 309 11.63 -5.27 4.88
N ASP A 310 12.86 -5.46 4.40
CA ASP A 310 13.35 -6.73 3.77
C ASP A 310 13.05 -8.03 4.55
N ALA A 311 13.02 -7.97 5.88
CA ALA A 311 12.97 -9.15 6.76
C ALA A 311 11.93 -9.04 7.89
N ALA A 312 10.94 -8.17 7.74
CA ALA A 312 9.85 -8.02 8.69
C ALA A 312 8.52 -7.77 7.95
N PRO A 313 7.36 -7.94 8.60
CA PRO A 313 6.11 -7.56 7.99
C PRO A 313 6.03 -6.07 7.70
N ASP A 314 5.29 -5.73 6.66
CA ASP A 314 4.96 -4.36 6.31
C ASP A 314 4.22 -3.68 7.48
N TYR A 315 4.39 -2.38 7.63
CA TYR A 315 3.69 -1.64 8.68
C TYR A 315 3.39 -0.20 8.28
N LEU A 316 2.37 0.37 8.91
CA LEU A 316 1.95 1.74 8.68
C LEU A 316 2.82 2.73 9.46
N ALA A 317 3.41 3.71 8.77
CA ALA A 317 4.21 4.76 9.39
C ALA A 317 3.72 6.17 9.03
N ALA A 318 3.88 7.10 9.96
CA ALA A 318 3.82 8.52 9.65
C ALA A 318 5.14 8.97 9.02
N LEU A 319 5.04 9.63 7.87
CA LEU A 319 6.17 10.18 7.15
C LEU A 319 6.40 11.64 7.52
N ASP A 320 7.61 11.96 7.98
CA ASP A 320 8.07 13.34 8.12
C ASP A 320 8.57 13.85 6.77
N LEU A 321 7.77 14.70 6.11
CA LEU A 321 8.11 15.29 4.82
C LEU A 321 9.34 16.20 4.85
N SER A 322 9.83 16.60 6.03
CA SER A 322 11.04 17.42 6.22
C SER A 322 12.30 16.58 6.24
N THR A 323 12.28 15.47 6.96
CA THR A 323 13.48 14.65 7.21
C THR A 323 13.52 13.36 6.42
N GLY A 324 12.38 12.86 5.94
CA GLY A 324 12.22 11.52 5.37
C GLY A 324 12.15 10.41 6.42
N SER A 325 12.01 10.76 7.70
CA SER A 325 11.89 9.78 8.78
C SER A 325 10.51 9.14 8.79
N LEU A 326 10.47 7.83 9.01
CA LEU A 326 9.26 7.02 9.13
C LEU A 326 9.06 6.60 10.58
N THR A 327 7.92 6.95 11.17
CA THR A 327 7.58 6.59 12.56
C THR A 327 6.37 5.65 12.58
N PRO A 328 6.48 4.41 13.09
CA PRO A 328 5.35 3.50 13.17
C PRO A 328 4.14 4.12 13.86
N VAL A 329 2.93 3.91 13.32
CA VAL A 329 1.70 4.42 13.92
C VAL A 329 1.29 3.54 15.12
N PRO A 330 1.34 4.05 16.36
CA PRO A 330 1.06 3.22 17.54
C PRO A 330 -0.38 2.72 17.55
N GLY A 331 -0.58 1.45 17.92
CA GLY A 331 -1.92 0.86 18.01
C GLY A 331 -2.48 0.31 16.69
N LEU A 332 -1.71 0.37 15.59
CA LEU A 332 -2.04 -0.23 14.29
C LEU A 332 -0.99 -1.25 13.81
N SER A 333 -0.08 -1.69 14.70
CA SER A 333 1.07 -2.56 14.36
C SER A 333 0.70 -3.99 13.96
N SER A 334 -0.56 -4.39 14.06
CA SER A 334 -1.05 -5.70 13.60
C SER A 334 -1.57 -5.68 12.17
N ILE A 335 -1.61 -4.50 11.55
CA ILE A 335 -2.00 -4.31 10.14
C ILE A 335 -0.72 -4.34 9.32
N HIS A 336 -0.68 -5.16 8.28
CA HIS A 336 0.42 -5.23 7.34
C HIS A 336 -0.03 -4.62 6.02
N PRO A 337 0.08 -3.28 5.85
CA PRO A 337 -0.54 -2.58 4.75
C PRO A 337 0.18 -2.85 3.42
N LYS A 338 -0.57 -2.73 2.31
CA LYS A 338 -0.04 -2.47 0.96
C LYS A 338 -0.57 -1.13 0.46
N GLY A 339 -1.66 -1.15 -0.28
CA GLY A 339 -2.39 0.02 -0.75
C GLY A 339 -3.00 0.87 0.36
N LEU A 340 -2.92 2.19 0.20
CA LEU A 340 -3.42 3.20 1.14
C LEU A 340 -4.32 4.23 0.45
N LEU A 341 -5.46 4.51 1.07
CA LEU A 341 -6.40 5.51 0.54
C LEU A 341 -7.11 6.30 1.64
N PHE A 342 -6.93 7.62 1.64
CA PHE A 342 -7.77 8.49 2.45
C PHE A 342 -9.08 8.84 1.75
N THR A 343 -10.17 8.75 2.50
CA THR A 343 -11.50 9.18 2.06
C THR A 343 -12.14 10.13 3.08
N SER A 344 -13.06 10.97 2.62
CA SER A 344 -13.92 11.74 3.54
C SER A 344 -14.63 10.80 4.52
N ALA A 345 -14.78 11.21 5.77
CA ALA A 345 -15.50 10.40 6.76
C ALA A 345 -16.94 10.12 6.32
N HIS A 346 -17.40 8.91 6.63
CA HIS A 346 -18.75 8.41 6.41
C HIS A 346 -19.32 7.90 7.74
#